data_AF-A0A0G0EU71-F1
#
_entry.id   AF-A0A0G0EU71-F1
#
_cell.length_a   1.000
_cell.length_b   1.000
_cell.length_c   1.000
_cell.angle_alpha   90.00
_cell.angle_beta   90.00
_cell.angle_gamma   90.00
#
_symmetry.space_group_name_H-M   'P 1'
#
loop_
_entity.id
_entity.type
_entity.pdbx_description
1 polymer ?
#
loop_
_entity_poly.entity_id
_entity_poly.type
_entity_poly.pdbx_seq_one_letter_code
_entity_poly.pdbx_strand_id
1 'polypeptide(L)'
;MKKYSRKFWIIFWLSSVVFLATWYVFWQTRFGGDIKQDSFSGKSSGELGALYEVANYFLKNDNQEKTFLILFQNNLELRPGGGFIGSFGIFKIKNGKLTLSQIHDTGNFDGRIPDTVEPPYPMKQTLRINSWKLRDSNFSPDFQVNAKKAEEFYYMGSGGEKFDGVIGITTNVLSSFLKATGPIQIEGYPGTYDSENAVITLERQVEKDYVEQGIEAGERKAVMSELGKEVLKRVFDSSGSQKLELFGIIADDLENKDIQMYFHDKKLQQLVWENGWAGDVDQDWNKDYLMMVDANLGAYKSDYYIKRSMDYFVDFSKQRPEATLKITYKHTALQKDWMTKDYLSYLRIYVPGGSEFISTENTDKNIQKGEEFGKQYFGAIVNVPLDSEKTAVWKYYLPENITAEDYALEIQKQSGIGNMSVKVEIIQKDGIKKNFDTIIDKDTILQ
;
A
#
# COMPACT_ATOMS: atom_id res chain seq x y z
N MET A 1 9.50 12.05 45.93
CA MET A 1 8.50 11.03 45.53
C MET A 1 7.37 10.99 46.56
N LYS A 2 6.13 11.39 46.21
CA LYS A 2 5.00 11.30 47.15
C LYS A 2 4.64 9.83 47.35
N LYS A 3 4.69 9.33 48.59
CA LYS A 3 4.25 7.97 48.94
C LYS A 3 2.72 7.96 49.01
N TYR A 4 2.08 7.30 48.05
CA TYR A 4 0.63 7.10 48.07
C TYR A 4 0.22 6.17 49.23
N SER A 5 -0.94 6.44 49.82
CA SER A 5 -1.45 5.65 50.96
C SER A 5 -1.86 4.24 50.53
N ARG A 6 -1.83 3.27 51.45
CA ARG A 6 -2.34 1.91 51.17
C ARG A 6 -3.78 1.93 50.66
N LYS A 7 -4.60 2.87 51.14
CA LYS A 7 -5.99 3.06 50.72
C LYS A 7 -6.09 3.47 49.25
N PHE A 8 -5.19 4.33 48.77
CA PHE A 8 -5.12 4.70 47.35
C PHE A 8 -4.80 3.49 46.47
N TRP A 9 -3.80 2.68 46.83
CA TRP A 9 -3.44 1.49 46.06
C TRP A 9 -4.57 0.45 46.02
N ILE A 10 -5.28 0.25 47.14
CA ILE A 10 -6.44 -0.64 47.19
C ILE A 10 -7.55 -0.15 46.25
N ILE A 11 -7.87 1.15 46.27
CA ILE A 11 -8.89 1.73 45.39
C ILE A 11 -8.46 1.63 43.92
N PHE A 12 -7.20 1.96 43.62
CA PHE A 12 -6.65 1.87 42.26
C PHE A 12 -6.79 0.45 41.70
N TRP A 13 -6.32 -0.56 42.43
CA TRP A 13 -6.42 -1.95 41.97
C TRP A 13 -7.86 -2.43 41.81
N LEU A 14 -8.77 -2.06 42.73
CA LEU A 14 -10.20 -2.39 42.61
C LEU A 14 -10.83 -1.73 41.38
N SER A 15 -10.56 -0.44 41.14
CA SER A 15 -11.06 0.27 39.96
C SER A 15 -10.47 -0.29 38.67
N SER A 16 -9.19 -0.64 38.64
CA SER A 16 -8.54 -1.28 37.49
C SER A 16 -9.13 -2.66 37.21
N VAL A 17 -9.40 -3.48 38.23
CA VAL A 17 -10.03 -4.80 38.05
C VAL A 17 -11.46 -4.67 37.53
N VAL A 18 -12.25 -3.74 38.06
CA VAL A 18 -13.62 -3.48 37.56
C VAL A 18 -13.58 -2.95 36.13
N PHE A 19 -12.66 -2.05 35.81
CA PHE A 19 -12.50 -1.55 34.45
C PHE A 19 -12.08 -2.65 33.49
N LEU A 20 -11.07 -3.46 33.83
CA LEU A 20 -10.60 -4.58 33.01
C LEU A 20 -11.66 -5.67 32.86
N ALA A 21 -12.43 -5.96 33.91
CA ALA A 21 -13.54 -6.91 33.85
C ALA A 21 -14.70 -6.37 32.99
N THR A 22 -15.03 -5.08 33.11
CA THR A 22 -16.08 -4.44 32.30
C THR A 22 -15.65 -4.34 30.84
N TRP A 23 -14.38 -4.03 30.59
CA TRP A 23 -13.75 -4.02 29.28
C TRP A 23 -13.76 -5.42 28.66
N TYR A 24 -13.29 -6.42 29.40
CA TYR A 24 -13.31 -7.82 28.98
C TYR A 24 -14.73 -8.30 28.68
N VAL A 25 -15.70 -8.03 29.56
CA VAL A 25 -17.11 -8.38 29.34
C VAL A 25 -17.70 -7.61 28.16
N PHE A 26 -17.37 -6.33 27.96
CA PHE A 26 -17.81 -5.55 26.80
C PHE A 26 -17.29 -6.15 25.49
N TRP A 27 -16.02 -6.55 25.45
CA TRP A 27 -15.45 -7.22 24.28
C TRP A 27 -16.01 -8.62 24.08
N GLN A 28 -16.18 -9.40 25.15
CA GLN A 28 -16.69 -10.76 25.08
C GLN A 28 -18.19 -10.82 24.75
N THR A 29 -18.99 -9.85 25.22
CA THR A 29 -20.43 -9.75 24.89
C THR A 29 -20.67 -9.19 23.49
N ARG A 30 -19.80 -8.29 23.01
CA ARG A 30 -19.90 -7.70 21.67
C ARG A 30 -19.27 -8.58 20.58
N PHE A 31 -18.30 -9.44 20.92
CA PHE A 31 -17.49 -10.18 19.96
C PHE A 31 -17.25 -11.66 20.33
N GLY A 32 -18.14 -12.26 21.12
CA GLY A 32 -17.98 -13.57 21.78
C GLY A 32 -17.48 -14.75 20.93
N GLY A 33 -16.16 -14.91 20.89
CA GLY A 33 -15.45 -16.14 20.62
C GLY A 33 -14.01 -16.02 21.16
N ASP A 34 -13.27 -17.14 21.24
CA ASP A 34 -11.90 -17.17 21.74
C ASP A 34 -11.02 -16.17 20.98
N ILE A 35 -10.65 -15.07 21.65
CA ILE A 35 -9.85 -14.00 21.07
C ILE A 35 -8.42 -14.53 20.94
N LYS A 36 -7.91 -14.69 19.72
CA LYS A 36 -6.48 -14.90 19.51
C LYS A 36 -5.75 -13.64 19.97
N GLN A 37 -4.96 -13.76 21.04
CA GLN A 37 -4.23 -12.65 21.65
C GLN A 37 -3.30 -11.92 20.67
N ASP A 38 -2.91 -12.58 19.57
CA ASP A 38 -2.03 -12.05 18.54
C ASP A 38 -2.70 -11.02 17.61
N SER A 39 -4.03 -11.04 17.45
CA SER A 39 -4.76 -10.20 16.47
C SER A 39 -4.68 -8.69 16.72
N PHE A 40 -4.17 -8.28 17.90
CA PHE A 40 -4.01 -6.88 18.29
C PHE A 40 -2.60 -6.58 18.81
N SER A 41 -1.66 -7.51 18.65
CA SER A 41 -0.29 -7.32 19.11
C SER A 41 0.37 -6.14 18.38
N GLY A 42 0.95 -5.22 19.15
CA GLY A 42 1.63 -4.04 18.61
C GLY A 42 0.75 -2.83 18.28
N LYS A 43 -0.59 -2.93 18.34
CA LYS A 43 -1.50 -1.80 18.05
C LYS A 43 -1.70 -0.88 19.26
N SER A 44 -1.71 0.43 19.03
CA SER A 44 -2.00 1.42 20.08
C SER A 44 -3.50 1.54 20.36
N SER A 45 -3.87 2.00 21.56
CA SER A 45 -5.29 2.27 21.87
C SER A 45 -5.90 3.37 20.98
N GLY A 46 -5.06 4.27 20.45
CA GLY A 46 -5.46 5.30 19.49
C GLY A 46 -5.83 4.71 18.14
N GLU A 47 -4.97 3.84 17.59
CA GLU A 47 -5.20 3.14 16.31
C GLU A 47 -6.48 2.30 16.36
N LEU A 48 -6.71 1.55 17.45
CA LEU A 48 -7.94 0.75 17.60
C LEU A 48 -9.19 1.62 17.65
N GLY A 49 -9.10 2.78 18.32
CA GLY A 49 -10.17 3.78 18.34
C GLY A 49 -10.44 4.36 16.96
N ALA A 50 -9.39 4.72 16.22
CA ALA A 50 -9.50 5.22 14.85
C ALA A 50 -10.13 4.19 13.92
N LEU A 51 -9.71 2.92 14.00
CA LEU A 51 -10.22 1.86 13.15
C LEU A 51 -11.69 1.56 13.47
N TYR A 52 -12.07 1.67 14.75
CA TYR A 52 -13.47 1.60 15.17
C TYR A 52 -14.31 2.73 14.57
N GLU A 53 -13.83 3.98 14.56
CA GLU A 53 -14.56 5.11 13.97
C GLU A 53 -14.72 4.95 12.45
N VAL A 54 -13.67 4.51 11.75
CA VAL A 54 -13.74 4.17 10.31
C VAL A 54 -14.74 3.04 10.08
N ALA A 55 -14.67 1.93 10.84
CA ALA A 55 -15.62 0.83 10.73
C ALA A 55 -17.07 1.28 11.02
N ASN A 56 -17.25 2.14 12.03
CA ASN A 56 -18.54 2.72 12.35
C ASN A 56 -19.10 3.54 11.18
N TYR A 57 -18.27 4.28 10.44
CA TYR A 57 -18.74 5.00 9.24
C TYR A 57 -19.37 4.07 8.19
N PHE A 58 -18.78 2.90 7.96
CA PHE A 58 -19.33 1.89 7.05
C PHE A 58 -20.56 1.17 7.61
N LEU A 59 -20.60 0.92 8.93
CA LEU A 59 -21.60 0.07 9.57
C LEU A 59 -22.80 0.84 10.14
N LYS A 60 -22.75 2.17 10.18
CA LYS A 60 -23.76 3.00 10.83
C LYS A 60 -25.15 2.78 10.24
N ASN A 61 -26.14 2.61 11.12
CA ASN A 61 -27.54 2.49 10.76
C ASN A 61 -28.23 3.87 10.82
N ASP A 62 -27.94 4.73 9.85
CA ASP A 62 -28.48 6.10 9.77
C ASP A 62 -29.28 6.36 8.48
N ASN A 63 -29.63 5.30 7.75
CA ASN A 63 -30.34 5.31 6.48
C ASN A 63 -29.65 6.09 5.34
N GLN A 64 -28.39 6.50 5.51
CA GLN A 64 -27.61 7.07 4.42
C GLN A 64 -26.96 5.95 3.60
N GLU A 65 -26.98 6.09 2.28
CA GLU A 65 -26.20 5.25 1.38
C GLU A 65 -24.87 5.95 1.11
N LYS A 66 -23.77 5.20 1.23
CA LYS A 66 -22.40 5.63 1.01
C LYS A 66 -21.83 4.89 -0.18
N THR A 67 -21.22 5.61 -1.12
CA THR A 67 -20.70 5.05 -2.37
C THR A 67 -19.18 5.16 -2.40
N PHE A 68 -18.48 4.06 -2.68
CA PHE A 68 -17.02 4.01 -2.70
C PHE A 68 -16.50 3.51 -4.03
N LEU A 69 -15.46 4.17 -4.54
CA LEU A 69 -14.66 3.68 -5.65
C LEU A 69 -13.57 2.77 -5.09
N ILE A 70 -13.54 1.50 -5.52
CA ILE A 70 -12.53 0.53 -5.09
C ILE A 70 -11.52 0.33 -6.22
N LEU A 71 -10.24 0.60 -5.98
CA LEU A 71 -9.17 0.38 -6.95
C LEU A 71 -8.50 -0.95 -6.65
N PHE A 72 -8.63 -1.93 -7.54
CA PHE A 72 -7.96 -3.23 -7.39
C PHE A 72 -6.56 -3.14 -8.00
N GLN A 73 -5.56 -2.96 -7.15
CA GLN A 73 -4.18 -2.64 -7.50
C GLN A 73 -3.34 -3.91 -7.59
N ASN A 74 -3.04 -4.35 -8.81
CA ASN A 74 -2.21 -5.52 -9.03
C ASN A 74 -0.73 -5.22 -8.74
N ASN A 75 -0.29 -5.49 -7.51
CA ASN A 75 1.08 -5.26 -7.08
C ASN A 75 2.11 -6.25 -7.67
N LEU A 76 1.68 -7.24 -8.46
CA LEU A 76 2.60 -8.03 -9.29
C LEU A 76 3.09 -7.23 -10.51
N GLU A 77 2.32 -6.23 -10.93
CA GLU A 77 2.71 -5.23 -11.93
C GLU A 77 2.71 -3.85 -11.24
N LEU A 78 3.77 -3.58 -10.49
CA LEU A 78 3.81 -2.50 -9.51
C LEU A 78 3.62 -1.11 -10.14
N ARG A 79 2.84 -0.28 -9.45
CA ARG A 79 2.76 1.17 -9.65
C ARG A 79 3.08 1.87 -8.33
N PRO A 80 3.50 3.13 -8.36
CA PRO A 80 3.84 3.92 -7.17
C PRO A 80 2.78 3.86 -6.08
N GLY A 81 1.51 3.95 -6.44
CA GLY A 81 0.39 3.88 -5.51
C GLY A 81 -0.17 2.47 -5.27
N GLY A 82 0.58 1.39 -5.51
CA GLY A 82 0.21 0.04 -5.08
C GLY A 82 0.23 -1.04 -6.16
N GLY A 83 -0.05 -0.73 -7.43
CA GLY A 83 -0.12 -1.75 -8.48
C GLY A 83 -1.04 -1.39 -9.65
N PHE A 84 -0.90 -2.08 -10.78
CA PHE A 84 -1.70 -1.82 -11.97
C PHE A 84 -3.21 -2.01 -11.74
N ILE A 85 -4.03 -1.04 -12.14
CA ILE A 85 -5.48 -1.09 -11.91
C ILE A 85 -6.16 -1.75 -13.13
N GLY A 86 -6.15 -3.09 -13.14
CA GLY A 86 -6.81 -3.88 -14.18
C GLY A 86 -8.34 -3.86 -14.08
N SER A 87 -8.87 -3.59 -12.89
CA SER A 87 -10.30 -3.50 -12.61
C SER A 87 -10.55 -2.49 -11.49
N PHE A 88 -11.76 -1.95 -11.42
CA PHE A 88 -12.22 -1.16 -10.27
C PHE A 88 -13.64 -1.55 -9.87
N GLY A 89 -14.02 -1.26 -8.63
CA GLY A 89 -15.33 -1.54 -8.06
C GLY A 89 -16.11 -0.28 -7.71
N ILE A 90 -17.43 -0.36 -7.73
CA ILE A 90 -18.35 0.65 -7.19
C ILE A 90 -19.20 -0.04 -6.13
N PHE A 91 -18.93 0.28 -4.87
CA PHE A 91 -19.60 -0.36 -3.73
C PHE A 91 -20.50 0.65 -3.04
N LYS A 92 -21.78 0.30 -2.88
CA LYS A 92 -22.74 1.08 -2.10
C LYS A 92 -23.07 0.37 -0.81
N ILE A 93 -22.98 1.10 0.30
CA ILE A 93 -23.21 0.59 1.64
C ILE A 93 -24.30 1.42 2.29
N LYS A 94 -25.31 0.75 2.85
CA LYS A 94 -26.40 1.38 3.59
C LYS A 94 -26.72 0.56 4.82
N ASN A 95 -26.74 1.18 5.99
CA ASN A 95 -27.05 0.52 7.26
C ASN A 95 -26.18 -0.71 7.54
N GLY A 96 -24.88 -0.61 7.24
CA GLY A 96 -23.92 -1.71 7.39
C GLY A 96 -24.14 -2.90 6.46
N LYS A 97 -24.90 -2.72 5.37
CA LYS A 97 -25.12 -3.74 4.34
C LYS A 97 -24.66 -3.21 2.98
N LEU A 98 -23.98 -4.07 2.23
CA LEU A 98 -23.66 -3.82 0.83
C LEU A 98 -24.96 -3.87 0.01
N THR A 99 -25.39 -2.75 -0.56
CA THR A 99 -26.61 -2.63 -1.38
C THR A 99 -26.32 -2.81 -2.87
N LEU A 100 -25.10 -2.48 -3.30
CA LEU A 100 -24.63 -2.67 -4.67
C LEU A 100 -23.14 -2.97 -4.66
N SER A 101 -22.72 -3.91 -5.51
CA SER A 101 -21.32 -4.14 -5.86
C SER A 101 -21.23 -4.39 -7.35
N GLN A 102 -20.57 -3.47 -8.05
CA GLN A 102 -20.23 -3.60 -9.47
C GLN A 102 -18.72 -3.63 -9.62
N ILE A 103 -18.20 -4.49 -10.49
CA ILE A 103 -16.79 -4.53 -10.86
C ILE A 103 -16.70 -4.26 -12.36
N HIS A 104 -15.80 -3.38 -12.75
CA HIS A 104 -15.58 -2.94 -14.13
C HIS A 104 -14.15 -3.22 -14.55
N ASP A 105 -13.99 -3.74 -15.77
CA ASP A 105 -12.69 -3.88 -16.42
C ASP A 105 -12.22 -2.51 -16.95
N THR A 106 -11.02 -2.07 -16.57
CA THR A 106 -10.44 -0.82 -17.09
C THR A 106 -10.12 -0.91 -18.58
N GLY A 107 -9.86 -2.10 -19.13
CA GLY A 107 -9.71 -2.33 -20.57
C GLY A 107 -10.95 -1.91 -21.37
N ASN A 108 -12.14 -2.07 -20.79
CA ASN A 108 -13.40 -1.64 -21.39
C ASN A 108 -13.74 -0.19 -21.01
N PHE A 109 -13.52 0.20 -19.75
CA PHE A 109 -13.86 1.53 -19.25
C PHE A 109 -13.01 2.63 -19.90
N ASP A 110 -11.69 2.41 -20.03
CA ASP A 110 -10.75 3.43 -20.51
C ASP A 110 -11.04 3.89 -21.94
N GLY A 111 -11.69 3.06 -22.76
CA GLY A 111 -12.13 3.43 -24.11
C GLY A 111 -13.17 4.56 -24.12
N ARG A 112 -13.81 4.85 -22.98
CA ARG A 112 -14.75 5.98 -22.83
C ARG A 112 -14.06 7.27 -22.42
N ILE A 113 -12.83 7.21 -21.90
CA ILE A 113 -12.07 8.37 -21.48
C ILE A 113 -11.45 9.00 -22.73
N PRO A 114 -11.59 10.31 -23.00
CA PRO A 114 -10.96 10.96 -24.15
C PRO A 114 -9.43 10.88 -24.13
N ASP A 115 -8.80 10.72 -25.29
CA ASP A 115 -7.33 10.71 -25.46
C ASP A 115 -6.74 12.13 -25.38
N THR A 116 -6.81 12.74 -24.20
CA THR A 116 -6.53 14.17 -23.99
C THR A 116 -5.58 14.47 -22.83
N VAL A 117 -5.25 13.47 -22.02
CA VAL A 117 -4.40 13.65 -20.83
C VAL A 117 -3.01 13.10 -21.11
N GLU A 118 -1.98 13.93 -21.06
CA GLU A 118 -0.61 13.50 -21.33
C GLU A 118 -0.14 12.47 -20.28
N PRO A 119 0.42 11.31 -20.69
CA PRO A 119 1.04 10.37 -19.77
C PRO A 119 2.22 11.00 -19.02
N PRO A 120 2.33 10.80 -17.70
CA PRO A 120 3.51 11.24 -16.96
C PRO A 120 4.75 10.50 -17.48
N TYR A 121 5.91 11.17 -17.43
CA TYR A 121 7.16 10.52 -17.80
C TYR A 121 7.43 9.31 -16.88
N PRO A 122 7.94 8.19 -17.41
CA PRO A 122 8.27 7.87 -18.80
C PRO A 122 7.21 6.98 -19.49
N MET A 123 5.95 7.01 -19.05
CA MET A 123 4.91 6.09 -19.50
C MET A 123 4.70 6.14 -21.03
N LYS A 124 4.70 7.34 -21.62
CA LYS A 124 4.54 7.51 -23.07
C LYS A 124 5.61 6.76 -23.86
N GLN A 125 6.86 6.81 -23.41
CA GLN A 125 8.00 6.21 -24.08
C GLN A 125 8.08 4.69 -23.83
N THR A 126 7.81 4.27 -22.60
CA THR A 126 7.98 2.88 -22.14
C THR A 126 6.78 2.01 -22.50
N LEU A 127 5.57 2.48 -22.19
CA LEU A 127 4.32 1.77 -22.45
C LEU A 127 3.75 2.04 -23.85
N ARG A 128 4.29 3.02 -24.57
CA ARG A 128 3.83 3.43 -25.92
C ARG A 128 2.35 3.82 -25.95
N ILE A 129 1.89 4.46 -24.88
CA ILE A 129 0.52 4.99 -24.76
C ILE A 129 0.52 6.47 -25.11
N ASN A 130 -0.56 6.93 -25.77
CA ASN A 130 -0.71 8.33 -26.17
C ASN A 130 -1.46 9.18 -25.14
N SER A 131 -2.20 8.55 -24.22
CA SER A 131 -2.99 9.23 -23.19
C SER A 131 -2.97 8.43 -21.89
N TRP A 132 -2.88 9.16 -20.77
CA TRP A 132 -3.07 8.63 -19.43
C TRP A 132 -4.55 8.30 -19.19
N LYS A 133 -4.81 7.26 -18.39
CA LYS A 133 -6.15 6.67 -18.18
C LYS A 133 -6.29 6.11 -16.76
N LEU A 134 -7.49 5.63 -16.42
CA LEU A 134 -7.84 5.13 -15.09
C LEU A 134 -6.93 3.99 -14.62
N ARG A 135 -6.56 3.08 -15.52
CA ARG A 135 -5.70 1.91 -15.21
C ARG A 135 -4.34 2.23 -14.58
N ASP A 136 -3.84 3.45 -14.80
CA ASP A 136 -2.57 3.93 -14.27
C ASP A 136 -2.75 5.22 -13.43
N SER A 137 -3.99 5.50 -12.98
CA SER A 137 -4.30 6.69 -12.18
C SER A 137 -3.49 6.78 -10.89
N ASN A 138 -2.91 5.66 -10.44
CA ASN A 138 -2.08 5.55 -9.26
C ASN A 138 -0.56 5.69 -9.51
N PHE A 139 -0.16 6.61 -10.40
CA PHE A 139 1.25 6.86 -10.73
C PHE A 139 1.99 7.78 -9.73
N SER A 140 1.26 8.39 -8.78
CA SER A 140 1.85 9.13 -7.66
C SER A 140 2.19 8.18 -6.51
N PRO A 141 3.27 8.41 -5.74
CA PRO A 141 3.45 7.71 -4.46
C PRO A 141 2.44 8.14 -3.38
N ASP A 142 1.73 9.24 -3.60
CA ASP A 142 0.73 9.80 -2.69
C ASP A 142 -0.67 9.30 -3.07
N PHE A 143 -1.32 8.55 -2.18
CA PHE A 143 -2.60 7.93 -2.50
C PHE A 143 -3.77 8.92 -2.56
N GLN A 144 -3.75 10.05 -1.85
CA GLN A 144 -4.76 11.08 -2.04
C GLN A 144 -4.71 11.68 -3.46
N VAL A 145 -3.51 11.91 -4.01
CA VAL A 145 -3.36 12.32 -5.42
C VAL A 145 -3.93 11.25 -6.36
N ASN A 146 -3.64 9.97 -6.09
CA ASN A 146 -4.13 8.85 -6.89
C ASN A 146 -5.66 8.72 -6.86
N ALA A 147 -6.27 8.84 -5.67
CA ALA A 147 -7.71 8.77 -5.48
C ALA A 147 -8.44 9.85 -6.28
N LYS A 148 -7.98 11.10 -6.18
CA LYS A 148 -8.54 12.23 -6.94
C LYS A 148 -8.38 12.03 -8.44
N LYS A 149 -7.24 11.52 -8.89
CA LYS A 149 -7.00 11.23 -10.31
C LYS A 149 -7.88 10.09 -10.82
N ALA A 150 -8.14 9.07 -10.01
CA ALA A 150 -9.04 7.98 -10.36
C ALA A 150 -10.48 8.46 -10.52
N GLU A 151 -10.97 9.30 -9.60
CA GLU A 151 -12.30 9.93 -9.73
C GLU A 151 -12.39 10.80 -11.00
N GLU A 152 -11.38 11.62 -11.27
CA GLU A 152 -11.31 12.44 -12.49
C GLU A 152 -11.47 11.59 -13.75
N PHE A 153 -10.69 10.52 -13.88
CA PHE A 153 -10.78 9.61 -15.01
C PHE A 153 -12.11 8.86 -15.09
N TYR A 154 -12.69 8.49 -13.94
CA TYR A 154 -14.02 7.90 -13.88
C TYR A 154 -15.08 8.85 -14.47
N TYR A 155 -15.07 10.12 -14.08
CA TYR A 155 -16.00 11.12 -14.61
C TYR A 155 -15.74 11.43 -16.10
N MET A 156 -14.48 11.50 -16.53
CA MET A 156 -14.14 11.65 -17.95
C MET A 156 -14.67 10.49 -18.81
N GLY A 157 -14.72 9.28 -18.25
CA GLY A 157 -15.34 8.10 -18.87
C GLY A 157 -16.87 8.06 -18.78
N SER A 158 -17.51 9.19 -18.44
CA SER A 158 -18.96 9.32 -18.21
C SER A 158 -19.50 8.43 -17.08
N GLY A 159 -18.68 8.19 -16.06
CA GLY A 159 -19.12 7.59 -14.80
C GLY A 159 -20.11 8.49 -14.07
N GLY A 160 -21.22 7.92 -13.58
CA GLY A 160 -22.35 8.69 -13.03
C GLY A 160 -22.45 8.73 -11.50
N GLU A 161 -21.65 7.92 -10.80
CA GLU A 161 -21.72 7.80 -9.35
C GLU A 161 -20.92 8.90 -8.65
N LYS A 162 -21.43 9.39 -7.52
CA LYS A 162 -20.70 10.31 -6.65
C LYS A 162 -20.14 9.54 -5.47
N PHE A 163 -18.84 9.60 -5.27
CA PHE A 163 -18.18 8.83 -4.22
C PHE A 163 -18.08 9.63 -2.92
N ASP A 164 -18.30 8.94 -1.79
CA ASP A 164 -17.97 9.41 -0.44
C ASP A 164 -16.49 9.18 -0.12
N GLY A 165 -15.82 8.30 -0.87
CA GLY A 165 -14.39 8.01 -0.75
C GLY A 165 -13.88 7.02 -1.80
N VAL A 166 -12.56 6.86 -1.83
CA VAL A 166 -11.84 5.92 -2.69
C VAL A 166 -11.00 5.01 -1.80
N ILE A 167 -11.02 3.71 -2.08
CA ILE A 167 -10.25 2.71 -1.35
C ILE A 167 -9.36 1.97 -2.35
N GLY A 168 -8.05 1.99 -2.13
CA GLY A 168 -7.09 1.19 -2.88
C GLY A 168 -6.82 -0.10 -2.14
N ILE A 169 -6.90 -1.23 -2.83
CA ILE A 169 -6.52 -2.53 -2.25
C ILE A 169 -5.55 -3.26 -3.18
N THR A 170 -4.45 -3.76 -2.62
CA THR A 170 -3.50 -4.59 -3.35
C THR A 170 -4.01 -6.04 -3.46
N THR A 171 -3.33 -6.88 -4.23
CA THR A 171 -3.71 -8.31 -4.33
C THR A 171 -3.48 -9.07 -3.02
N ASN A 172 -2.62 -8.56 -2.13
CA ASN A 172 -2.33 -9.15 -0.84
C ASN A 172 -3.59 -9.24 0.05
N VAL A 173 -4.52 -8.28 -0.10
CA VAL A 173 -5.78 -8.24 0.67
C VAL A 173 -6.66 -9.47 0.39
N LEU A 174 -6.62 -10.01 -0.83
CA LEU A 174 -7.33 -11.26 -1.13
C LEU A 174 -6.74 -12.42 -0.31
N SER A 175 -5.42 -12.55 -0.30
CA SER A 175 -4.72 -13.57 0.47
C SER A 175 -4.96 -13.41 1.97
N SER A 176 -4.90 -12.18 2.51
CA SER A 176 -5.10 -11.91 3.93
C SER A 176 -6.53 -12.23 4.36
N PHE A 177 -7.55 -11.84 3.58
CA PHE A 177 -8.95 -12.12 3.91
C PHE A 177 -9.24 -13.63 3.86
N LEU A 178 -8.69 -14.35 2.88
CA LEU A 178 -8.84 -15.79 2.78
C LEU A 178 -8.20 -16.55 3.95
N LYS A 179 -7.22 -15.97 4.66
CA LYS A 179 -6.70 -16.56 5.92
C LYS A 179 -7.79 -16.64 6.99
N ALA A 180 -8.66 -15.62 7.07
CA ALA A 180 -9.74 -15.58 8.04
C ALA A 180 -11.03 -16.26 7.55
N THR A 181 -11.39 -16.09 6.28
CA THR A 181 -12.64 -16.62 5.73
C THR A 181 -12.54 -18.06 5.24
N GLY A 182 -11.31 -18.60 5.17
CA GLY A 182 -11.00 -19.88 4.58
C GLY A 182 -11.12 -19.90 3.05
N PRO A 183 -10.74 -21.03 2.42
CA PRO A 183 -10.70 -21.18 0.97
C PRO A 183 -12.07 -21.08 0.30
N ILE A 184 -12.10 -20.62 -0.95
CA ILE A 184 -13.30 -20.43 -1.76
C ILE A 184 -13.20 -21.26 -3.06
N GLN A 185 -14.31 -21.86 -3.45
CA GLN A 185 -14.51 -22.43 -4.78
C GLN A 185 -15.61 -21.66 -5.47
N ILE A 186 -15.43 -21.35 -6.76
CA ILE A 186 -16.43 -20.66 -7.56
C ILE A 186 -16.95 -21.63 -8.61
N GLU A 187 -18.28 -21.82 -8.64
CA GLU A 187 -18.92 -22.67 -9.63
C GLU A 187 -18.57 -22.22 -11.06
N GLY A 188 -18.23 -23.16 -11.94
CA GLY A 188 -17.81 -22.89 -13.31
C GLY A 188 -16.32 -22.54 -13.47
N TYR A 189 -15.57 -22.37 -12.38
CA TYR A 189 -14.12 -22.12 -12.43
C TYR A 189 -13.33 -23.24 -11.75
N PRO A 190 -12.16 -23.64 -12.30
CA PRO A 190 -11.36 -24.71 -11.76
C PRO A 190 -10.68 -24.32 -10.44
N GLY A 191 -10.47 -25.32 -9.59
CA GLY A 191 -9.59 -25.23 -8.44
C GLY A 191 -10.23 -24.62 -7.18
N THR A 192 -9.37 -24.18 -6.28
CA THR A 192 -9.72 -23.57 -5.00
C THR A 192 -8.83 -22.36 -4.80
N TYR A 193 -9.42 -21.26 -4.36
CA TYR A 193 -8.76 -20.00 -4.05
C TYR A 193 -8.53 -19.96 -2.53
N ASP A 194 -7.28 -20.11 -2.10
CA ASP A 194 -6.89 -20.03 -0.70
C ASP A 194 -5.89 -18.90 -0.44
N SER A 195 -5.52 -18.70 0.82
CA SER A 195 -4.60 -17.62 1.21
C SER A 195 -3.22 -17.71 0.58
N GLU A 196 -2.79 -18.89 0.12
CA GLU A 196 -1.45 -19.15 -0.41
C GLU A 196 -1.40 -19.02 -1.93
N ASN A 197 -2.46 -19.41 -2.64
CA ASN A 197 -2.47 -19.50 -4.10
C ASN A 197 -3.47 -18.57 -4.81
N ALA A 198 -4.41 -17.95 -4.11
CA ALA A 198 -5.55 -17.30 -4.77
C ALA A 198 -5.15 -16.26 -5.80
N VAL A 199 -4.13 -15.43 -5.50
CA VAL A 199 -3.63 -14.41 -6.42
C VAL A 199 -3.13 -15.03 -7.73
N ILE A 200 -2.21 -16.01 -7.65
CA ILE A 200 -1.63 -16.64 -8.85
C ILE A 200 -2.67 -17.47 -9.61
N THR A 201 -3.56 -18.16 -8.90
CA THR A 201 -4.67 -18.91 -9.51
C THR A 201 -5.60 -17.96 -10.27
N LEU A 202 -5.93 -16.80 -9.68
CA LEU A 202 -6.79 -15.79 -10.31
C LEU A 202 -6.11 -15.17 -11.53
N GLU A 203 -4.80 -14.86 -11.45
CA GLU A 203 -4.06 -14.35 -12.60
C GLU A 203 -4.02 -15.35 -13.76
N ARG A 204 -3.76 -16.63 -13.46
CA ARG A 204 -3.77 -17.67 -14.49
C ARG A 204 -5.16 -17.81 -15.10
N GLN A 205 -6.20 -17.74 -14.28
CA GLN A 205 -7.59 -17.82 -14.73
C GLN A 205 -7.94 -16.69 -15.72
N VAL A 206 -7.58 -15.44 -15.42
CA VAL A 206 -7.96 -14.29 -16.26
C VAL A 206 -7.03 -14.08 -17.46
N GLU A 207 -5.83 -14.65 -17.48
CA GLU A 207 -4.86 -14.50 -18.59
C GLU A 207 -4.71 -15.75 -19.49
N LYS A 208 -5.04 -16.94 -18.99
CA LYS A 208 -4.82 -18.22 -19.70
C LYS A 208 -6.04 -19.13 -19.73
N ASP A 209 -6.50 -19.56 -18.56
CA ASP A 209 -7.44 -20.70 -18.46
C ASP A 209 -8.80 -20.37 -19.12
N TYR A 210 -9.18 -19.08 -19.16
CA TYR A 210 -10.40 -18.62 -19.83
C TYR A 210 -10.49 -19.05 -21.31
N VAL A 211 -9.35 -19.15 -22.01
CA VAL A 211 -9.31 -19.56 -23.43
C VAL A 211 -9.73 -21.02 -23.58
N GLU A 212 -9.17 -21.89 -22.73
CA GLU A 212 -9.46 -23.33 -22.75
C GLU A 212 -10.89 -23.62 -22.30
N GLN A 213 -11.47 -22.75 -21.46
CA GLN A 213 -12.87 -22.80 -21.05
C GLN A 213 -13.85 -22.22 -22.10
N GLY A 214 -13.34 -21.64 -23.20
CA GLY A 214 -14.17 -21.00 -24.21
C GLY A 214 -14.86 -19.71 -23.74
N ILE A 215 -14.33 -19.07 -22.70
CA ILE A 215 -14.82 -17.78 -22.20
C ILE A 215 -14.34 -16.68 -23.15
N GLU A 216 -15.20 -15.72 -23.49
CA GLU A 216 -14.81 -14.59 -24.32
C GLU A 216 -13.83 -13.67 -23.56
N ALA A 217 -12.90 -13.04 -24.29
CA ALA A 217 -11.89 -12.17 -23.67
C ALA A 217 -12.49 -11.00 -22.88
N GLY A 218 -13.70 -10.52 -23.25
CA GLY A 218 -14.43 -9.49 -22.51
C GLY A 218 -14.96 -9.98 -21.15
N GLU A 219 -15.19 -11.29 -21.01
CA GLU A 219 -15.79 -11.93 -19.83
C GLU A 219 -14.74 -12.62 -18.93
N ARG A 220 -13.47 -12.62 -19.33
CA ARG A 220 -12.39 -13.31 -18.61
C ARG A 220 -12.24 -12.90 -17.14
N LYS A 221 -12.69 -11.69 -16.77
CA LYS A 221 -12.64 -11.16 -15.40
C LYS A 221 -13.93 -11.36 -14.59
N ALA A 222 -14.94 -12.06 -15.14
CA ALA A 222 -16.19 -12.35 -14.41
C ALA A 222 -15.93 -13.13 -13.11
N VAL A 223 -14.92 -14.00 -13.09
CA VAL A 223 -14.47 -14.72 -11.88
C VAL A 223 -14.11 -13.79 -10.72
N MET A 224 -13.55 -12.61 -11.01
CA MET A 224 -13.18 -11.63 -9.97
C MET A 224 -14.41 -11.09 -9.25
N SER A 225 -15.49 -10.86 -10.01
CA SER A 225 -16.79 -10.45 -9.46
C SER A 225 -17.37 -11.52 -8.55
N GLU A 226 -17.39 -12.77 -8.98
CA GLU A 226 -17.95 -13.87 -8.18
C GLU A 226 -17.11 -14.16 -6.94
N LEU A 227 -15.78 -14.16 -7.06
CA LEU A 227 -14.87 -14.30 -5.92
C LEU A 227 -15.03 -13.15 -4.91
N GLY A 228 -15.08 -11.90 -5.38
CA GLY A 228 -15.29 -10.74 -4.53
C GLY A 228 -16.62 -10.79 -3.78
N LYS A 229 -17.72 -11.17 -4.44
CA LYS A 229 -19.03 -11.34 -3.80
C LYS A 229 -18.99 -12.40 -2.69
N GLU A 230 -18.35 -13.55 -2.95
CA GLU A 230 -18.27 -14.64 -1.98
C GLU A 230 -17.37 -14.27 -0.78
N VAL A 231 -16.24 -13.59 -1.00
CA VAL A 231 -15.40 -13.03 0.08
C VAL A 231 -16.20 -12.04 0.92
N LEU A 232 -16.86 -11.06 0.29
CA LEU A 232 -17.65 -10.05 1.01
C LEU A 232 -18.79 -10.69 1.81
N LYS A 233 -19.50 -11.65 1.22
CA LYS A 233 -20.55 -12.40 1.92
C LYS A 233 -20.00 -13.07 3.18
N ARG A 234 -18.86 -13.77 3.11
CA ARG A 234 -18.24 -14.41 4.28
C ARG A 234 -17.78 -13.39 5.32
N VAL A 235 -17.29 -12.23 4.90
CA VAL A 235 -16.91 -11.14 5.81
C VAL A 235 -18.14 -10.62 6.56
N PHE A 236 -19.27 -10.38 5.88
CA PHE A 236 -20.50 -9.90 6.53
C PHE A 236 -21.17 -10.97 7.43
N ASP A 237 -21.13 -12.24 7.00
CA ASP A 237 -21.72 -13.38 7.71
C ASP A 237 -20.82 -13.93 8.83
N SER A 238 -19.62 -13.38 9.01
CA SER A 238 -18.64 -13.84 9.99
C SER A 238 -19.15 -13.77 11.44
N SER A 239 -18.76 -14.76 12.24
CA SER A 239 -19.03 -14.84 13.67
C SER A 239 -18.22 -13.82 14.49
N GLY A 240 -18.54 -13.67 15.79
CA GLY A 240 -17.89 -12.68 16.66
C GLY A 240 -16.36 -12.76 16.69
N SER A 241 -15.79 -13.96 16.86
CA SER A 241 -14.33 -14.15 16.83
C SER A 241 -13.72 -13.91 15.44
N GLN A 242 -14.38 -14.36 14.38
CA GLN A 242 -13.92 -14.12 13.00
C GLN A 242 -13.90 -12.63 12.65
N LYS A 243 -14.84 -11.84 13.19
CA LYS A 243 -14.84 -10.37 13.04
C LYS A 243 -13.62 -9.72 13.69
N LEU A 244 -13.18 -10.23 14.85
CA LEU A 244 -11.95 -9.74 15.49
C LEU A 244 -10.70 -10.10 14.70
N GLU A 245 -10.63 -11.32 14.16
CA GLU A 245 -9.53 -11.75 13.30
C GLU A 245 -9.46 -10.90 12.02
N LEU A 246 -10.60 -10.66 11.37
CA LEU A 246 -10.71 -9.75 10.22
C LEU A 246 -10.32 -8.32 10.58
N PHE A 247 -10.68 -7.84 11.77
CA PHE A 247 -10.29 -6.50 12.22
C PHE A 247 -8.77 -6.38 12.38
N GLY A 248 -8.11 -7.39 12.97
CA GLY A 248 -6.64 -7.46 13.04
C GLY A 248 -6.00 -7.46 11.66
N ILE A 249 -6.52 -8.30 10.75
CA ILE A 249 -6.04 -8.37 9.35
C ILE A 249 -6.18 -7.02 8.63
N ILE A 250 -7.33 -6.35 8.75
CA ILE A 250 -7.52 -5.03 8.14
C ILE A 250 -6.55 -4.01 8.73
N ALA A 251 -6.30 -4.05 10.04
CA ALA A 251 -5.32 -3.17 10.69
C ALA A 251 -3.89 -3.41 10.18
N ASP A 252 -3.53 -4.66 9.91
CA ASP A 252 -2.22 -5.02 9.34
C ASP A 252 -2.13 -4.61 7.87
N ASP A 253 -3.16 -4.85 7.07
CA ASP A 253 -3.21 -4.45 5.66
C ASP A 253 -3.17 -2.91 5.52
N LEU A 254 -3.75 -2.17 6.47
CA LEU A 254 -3.66 -0.71 6.54
C LEU A 254 -2.24 -0.24 6.87
N GLU A 255 -1.58 -0.82 7.88
CA GLU A 255 -0.19 -0.48 8.24
C GLU A 255 0.79 -0.82 7.11
N ASN A 256 0.58 -1.95 6.43
CA ASN A 256 1.40 -2.41 5.32
C ASN A 256 1.10 -1.65 4.02
N LYS A 257 0.12 -0.73 4.02
CA LYS A 257 -0.39 0.00 2.85
C LYS A 257 -0.92 -0.91 1.74
N ASP A 258 -1.38 -2.10 2.11
CA ASP A 258 -2.15 -2.99 1.24
C ASP A 258 -3.61 -2.54 1.13
N ILE A 259 -4.11 -1.80 2.12
CA ILE A 259 -5.32 -1.00 2.04
C ILE A 259 -4.95 0.47 2.24
N GLN A 260 -5.39 1.34 1.34
CA GLN A 260 -5.25 2.80 1.44
C GLN A 260 -6.61 3.46 1.31
N MET A 261 -6.88 4.52 2.06
CA MET A 261 -8.21 5.15 2.13
C MET A 261 -8.17 6.65 1.90
N TYR A 262 -9.11 7.13 1.09
CA TYR A 262 -9.38 8.55 0.89
C TYR A 262 -10.87 8.81 1.10
N PHE A 263 -11.22 9.82 1.86
CA PHE A 263 -12.60 10.23 2.16
C PHE A 263 -12.82 11.72 1.82
N HIS A 264 -14.01 12.04 1.33
CA HIS A 264 -14.45 13.44 1.19
C HIS A 264 -14.93 14.03 2.52
N ASP A 265 -15.28 13.18 3.50
CA ASP A 265 -15.52 13.62 4.87
C ASP A 265 -14.19 14.04 5.53
N LYS A 266 -14.09 15.31 5.90
CA LYS A 266 -12.85 15.89 6.44
C LYS A 266 -12.40 15.26 7.75
N LYS A 267 -13.33 14.84 8.60
CA LYS A 267 -12.97 14.24 9.90
C LYS A 267 -12.42 12.85 9.70
N LEU A 268 -13.04 12.06 8.82
CA LEU A 268 -12.53 10.74 8.47
C LEU A 268 -11.22 10.82 7.71
N GLN A 269 -11.08 11.77 6.78
CA GLN A 269 -9.82 11.96 6.06
C GLN A 269 -8.67 12.31 7.01
N GLN A 270 -8.91 13.21 7.96
CA GLN A 270 -7.93 13.53 8.99
C GLN A 270 -7.57 12.30 9.83
N LEU A 271 -8.56 11.51 10.22
CA LEU A 271 -8.35 10.30 11.00
C LEU A 271 -7.48 9.27 10.26
N VAL A 272 -7.76 9.00 8.99
CA VAL A 272 -6.94 8.05 8.21
C VAL A 272 -5.56 8.59 7.89
N TRP A 273 -5.41 9.92 7.74
CA TRP A 273 -4.12 10.57 7.55
C TRP A 273 -3.24 10.46 8.80
N GLU A 274 -3.77 10.80 9.98
CA GLU A 274 -3.06 10.74 11.27
C GLU A 274 -2.59 9.32 11.64
N ASN A 275 -3.22 8.28 11.09
CA ASN A 275 -2.86 6.88 11.30
C ASN A 275 -2.05 6.28 10.14
N GLY A 276 -1.66 7.06 9.13
CA GLY A 276 -0.89 6.60 7.96
C GLY A 276 -1.68 5.77 6.94
N TRP A 277 -2.97 5.52 7.20
CA TRP A 277 -3.87 4.73 6.34
C TRP A 277 -4.30 5.46 5.07
N ALA A 278 -4.08 6.78 5.03
CA ALA A 278 -4.30 7.58 3.84
C ALA A 278 -3.26 7.30 2.76
N GLY A 279 -2.09 6.74 3.10
CA GLY A 279 -1.08 6.39 2.12
C GLY A 279 -0.41 7.58 1.43
N ASP A 280 -0.45 8.75 2.06
CA ASP A 280 0.14 9.98 1.57
C ASP A 280 1.66 9.98 1.80
N VAL A 281 2.39 10.79 1.03
CA VAL A 281 3.80 11.07 1.32
C VAL A 281 3.88 11.95 2.57
N ASP A 282 4.75 11.63 3.54
CA ASP A 282 4.86 12.43 4.77
C ASP A 282 5.42 13.82 4.47
N GLN A 283 4.57 14.84 4.57
CA GLN A 283 4.93 16.25 4.34
C GLN A 283 5.33 16.98 5.61
N ASP A 284 5.00 16.45 6.79
CA ASP A 284 5.25 17.08 8.09
C ASP A 284 6.63 16.68 8.64
N TRP A 285 7.18 15.55 8.20
CA TRP A 285 8.52 15.13 8.56
C TRP A 285 9.60 16.06 8.01
N ASN A 286 10.41 16.60 8.92
CA ASN A 286 11.40 17.65 8.66
C ASN A 286 12.86 17.25 8.96
N LYS A 287 13.10 15.95 9.18
CA LYS A 287 14.45 15.37 9.38
C LYS A 287 14.89 14.63 8.11
N ASP A 288 15.83 13.68 8.25
CA ASP A 288 16.24 12.89 7.09
C ASP A 288 15.10 11.97 6.67
N TYR A 289 14.93 11.82 5.37
CA TYR A 289 13.76 11.19 4.77
C TYR A 289 14.17 10.33 3.60
N LEU A 290 13.58 9.16 3.50
CA LEU A 290 13.85 8.26 2.39
C LEU A 290 12.60 7.48 2.00
N MET A 291 12.19 7.64 0.74
CA MET A 291 11.19 6.79 0.12
C MET A 291 11.66 6.33 -1.25
N MET A 292 11.81 5.02 -1.43
CA MET A 292 12.03 4.41 -2.74
C MET A 292 10.67 4.15 -3.39
N VAL A 293 10.53 4.60 -4.63
CA VAL A 293 9.29 4.50 -5.41
C VAL A 293 9.57 3.88 -6.76
N ASP A 294 9.22 2.61 -6.91
CA ASP A 294 9.22 1.88 -8.19
C ASP A 294 7.90 2.08 -8.94
N ALA A 295 8.02 2.28 -10.25
CA ALA A 295 6.93 2.07 -11.20
C ALA A 295 7.37 1.04 -12.23
N ASN A 296 6.85 -0.18 -12.16
CA ASN A 296 7.12 -1.21 -13.18
C ASN A 296 6.40 -0.82 -14.47
N LEU A 297 7.17 -0.29 -15.42
CA LEU A 297 6.71 0.08 -16.75
C LEU A 297 7.13 -0.94 -17.81
N GLY A 298 7.50 -2.14 -17.36
CA GLY A 298 7.65 -3.32 -18.19
C GLY A 298 6.30 -3.85 -18.69
N ALA A 299 5.17 -3.51 -18.04
CA ALA A 299 3.82 -4.01 -18.34
C ALA A 299 3.67 -5.54 -18.22
N TYR A 300 4.38 -6.13 -17.24
CA TYR A 300 4.36 -7.55 -16.92
C TYR A 300 4.36 -7.72 -15.41
N LYS A 301 3.87 -8.86 -14.94
CA LYS A 301 3.75 -9.23 -13.52
C LYS A 301 5.09 -9.64 -12.89
N SER A 302 6.17 -9.00 -13.33
CA SER A 302 7.55 -9.32 -12.98
C SER A 302 7.87 -9.01 -11.52
N ASP A 303 7.13 -8.12 -10.84
CA ASP A 303 7.38 -7.80 -9.43
C ASP A 303 7.24 -9.04 -8.52
N TYR A 304 6.47 -10.05 -8.94
CA TYR A 304 6.40 -11.35 -8.26
C TYR A 304 7.79 -11.99 -8.06
N TYR A 305 8.70 -11.78 -9.03
CA TYR A 305 10.04 -12.35 -9.06
C TYR A 305 11.13 -11.35 -8.64
N ILE A 306 10.78 -10.13 -8.23
CA ILE A 306 11.76 -9.12 -7.82
C ILE A 306 11.89 -9.10 -6.31
N LYS A 307 13.10 -9.37 -5.82
CA LYS A 307 13.49 -9.13 -4.42
C LYS A 307 14.28 -7.84 -4.33
N ARG A 308 14.01 -7.06 -3.28
CA ARG A 308 14.60 -5.73 -3.04
C ARG A 308 15.32 -5.69 -1.71
N SER A 309 16.44 -4.97 -1.67
CA SER A 309 17.09 -4.56 -0.42
C SER A 309 17.69 -3.18 -0.57
N MET A 310 17.97 -2.54 0.55
CA MET A 310 18.49 -1.17 0.59
C MET A 310 19.65 -1.06 1.57
N ASP A 311 20.70 -0.34 1.17
CA ASP A 311 21.77 0.09 2.06
C ASP A 311 21.87 1.61 1.98
N TYR A 312 21.76 2.29 3.12
CA TYR A 312 21.78 3.74 3.22
C TYR A 312 22.93 4.20 4.10
N PHE A 313 23.79 5.05 3.56
CA PHE A 313 24.99 5.54 4.23
C PHE A 313 24.93 7.07 4.32
N VAL A 314 25.09 7.64 5.50
CA VAL A 314 25.15 9.10 5.69
C VAL A 314 26.45 9.48 6.37
N ASP A 315 27.19 10.41 5.79
CA ASP A 315 28.50 10.87 6.26
C ASP A 315 28.48 12.34 6.68
N PHE A 316 28.46 12.58 7.99
CA PHE A 316 28.53 13.91 8.61
C PHE A 316 29.95 14.39 8.90
N SER A 317 30.99 13.59 8.61
CA SER A 317 32.40 13.99 8.82
C SER A 317 32.89 15.00 7.77
N LYS A 318 32.16 15.13 6.67
CA LYS A 318 32.44 16.07 5.57
C LYS A 318 31.88 17.46 5.85
N GLN A 319 32.36 18.45 5.09
CA GLN A 319 31.87 19.84 5.19
C GLN A 319 30.36 19.95 4.93
N ARG A 320 29.84 19.14 4.00
CA ARG A 320 28.41 18.99 3.73
C ARG A 320 28.03 17.52 3.93
N PRO A 321 26.94 17.20 4.64
CA PRO A 321 26.54 15.82 4.84
C PRO A 321 26.21 15.16 3.49
N GLU A 322 26.83 14.01 3.23
CA GLU A 322 26.67 13.26 1.99
C GLU A 322 25.95 11.95 2.28
N ALA A 323 24.92 11.66 1.50
CA ALA A 323 24.19 10.40 1.56
C ALA A 323 24.50 9.54 0.33
N THR A 324 24.74 8.25 0.55
CA THR A 324 24.82 7.22 -0.48
C THR A 324 23.72 6.20 -0.25
N LEU A 325 22.81 6.07 -1.21
CA LEU A 325 21.74 5.08 -1.22
C LEU A 325 22.04 4.00 -2.25
N LYS A 326 22.02 2.75 -1.83
CA LYS A 326 22.12 1.58 -2.71
C LYS A 326 20.81 0.83 -2.65
N ILE A 327 20.20 0.59 -3.81
CA ILE A 327 19.00 -0.21 -3.95
C ILE A 327 19.34 -1.42 -4.81
N THR A 328 19.26 -2.61 -4.23
CA THR A 328 19.59 -3.86 -4.90
C THR A 328 18.31 -4.58 -5.31
N TYR A 329 18.25 -4.95 -6.58
CA TYR A 329 17.19 -5.74 -7.19
C TYR A 329 17.75 -7.10 -7.58
N LYS A 330 17.10 -8.17 -7.13
CA LYS A 330 17.38 -9.54 -7.58
C LYS A 330 16.17 -10.09 -8.33
N HIS A 331 16.37 -10.37 -9.61
CA HIS A 331 15.35 -10.99 -10.47
C HIS A 331 15.45 -12.52 -10.39
N THR A 332 14.48 -13.18 -9.77
CA THR A 332 14.56 -14.62 -9.48
C THR A 332 13.95 -15.53 -10.56
N ALA A 333 13.23 -14.99 -11.54
CA ALA A 333 12.78 -15.81 -12.67
C ALA A 333 13.94 -16.20 -13.58
N LEU A 334 13.97 -17.48 -13.96
CA LEU A 334 15.01 -18.08 -14.80
C LEU A 334 14.73 -17.95 -16.31
N GLN A 335 13.48 -17.72 -16.69
CA GLN A 335 13.05 -17.64 -18.09
C GLN A 335 11.82 -16.73 -18.25
N LYS A 336 11.58 -16.28 -19.48
CA LYS A 336 10.39 -15.51 -19.85
C LYS A 336 9.16 -16.42 -19.87
N ASP A 337 8.04 -15.92 -19.40
CA ASP A 337 6.74 -16.60 -19.50
C ASP A 337 5.59 -15.59 -19.71
N TRP A 338 4.36 -16.01 -19.47
CA TRP A 338 3.18 -15.15 -19.63
C TRP A 338 3.04 -14.09 -18.52
N MET A 339 3.68 -14.28 -17.36
CA MET A 339 3.72 -13.32 -16.26
C MET A 339 4.94 -12.41 -16.33
N THR A 340 6.11 -12.92 -16.72
CA THR A 340 7.38 -12.21 -16.50
C THR A 340 8.27 -12.10 -17.73
N LYS A 341 9.00 -10.98 -17.78
CA LYS A 341 10.15 -10.71 -18.64
C LYS A 341 11.18 -9.90 -17.87
N ASP A 342 12.16 -9.32 -18.56
CA ASP A 342 13.11 -8.38 -17.97
C ASP A 342 12.37 -7.24 -17.26
N TYR A 343 12.76 -6.94 -16.03
CA TYR A 343 12.12 -5.92 -15.21
C TYR A 343 12.56 -4.53 -15.69
N LEU A 344 11.59 -3.61 -15.84
CA LEU A 344 11.84 -2.23 -16.22
C LEU A 344 11.06 -1.34 -15.25
N SER A 345 11.77 -0.74 -14.30
CA SER A 345 11.19 0.19 -13.33
C SER A 345 11.64 1.62 -13.62
N TYR A 346 10.73 2.57 -13.53
CA TYR A 346 11.09 3.96 -13.25
C TYR A 346 11.24 4.11 -11.73
N LEU A 347 12.49 4.04 -11.27
CA LEU A 347 12.83 4.24 -9.87
C LEU A 347 12.91 5.74 -9.60
N ARG A 348 12.16 6.21 -8.62
CA ARG A 348 12.33 7.51 -7.97
C ARG A 348 12.76 7.31 -6.53
N ILE A 349 13.66 8.16 -6.06
CA ILE A 349 14.00 8.28 -4.64
C ILE A 349 13.54 9.67 -4.18
N TYR A 350 12.74 9.71 -3.12
CA TYR A 350 12.34 10.95 -2.46
C TYR A 350 13.17 11.11 -1.20
N VAL A 351 13.75 12.30 -1.06
CA VAL A 351 14.73 12.67 -0.03
C VAL A 351 14.37 14.05 0.52
N PRO A 352 15.01 14.56 1.60
CA PRO A 352 14.65 15.85 2.16
C PRO A 352 14.69 16.97 1.11
N GLY A 353 13.73 17.91 1.16
CA GLY A 353 13.73 19.09 0.31
C GLY A 353 15.05 19.87 0.42
N GLY A 354 15.57 20.36 -0.71
CA GLY A 354 16.89 21.01 -0.77
C GLY A 354 18.08 20.04 -0.83
N SER A 355 17.86 18.72 -0.90
CA SER A 355 18.94 17.78 -1.22
C SER A 355 19.49 18.00 -2.62
N GLU A 356 20.80 17.84 -2.81
CA GLU A 356 21.46 18.10 -4.10
C GLU A 356 22.05 16.83 -4.70
N PHE A 357 21.59 16.46 -5.90
CA PHE A 357 22.10 15.30 -6.63
C PHE A 357 23.59 15.43 -6.96
N ILE A 358 24.37 14.39 -6.65
CA ILE A 358 25.80 14.28 -7.03
C ILE A 358 25.95 13.36 -8.23
N SER A 359 25.55 12.09 -8.09
CA SER A 359 25.76 11.08 -9.13
C SER A 359 24.83 9.89 -8.97
N THR A 360 24.69 9.10 -10.02
CA THR A 360 24.06 7.78 -9.98
C THR A 360 24.88 6.76 -10.77
N GLU A 361 24.81 5.49 -10.38
CA GLU A 361 25.43 4.35 -11.06
C GLU A 361 24.39 3.24 -11.30
N ASN A 362 24.58 2.48 -12.38
CA ASN A 362 23.71 1.35 -12.79
C ASN A 362 22.24 1.71 -13.08
N THR A 363 21.95 2.97 -13.39
CA THR A 363 20.66 3.45 -13.90
C THR A 363 20.79 3.92 -15.35
N ASP A 364 19.66 4.26 -15.99
CA ASP A 364 19.68 5.05 -17.22
C ASP A 364 20.31 6.44 -16.97
N LYS A 365 20.84 7.04 -18.03
CA LYS A 365 21.53 8.34 -17.98
C LYS A 365 20.57 9.53 -17.93
N ASN A 366 19.31 9.35 -18.33
CA ASN A 366 18.31 10.40 -18.34
C ASN A 366 17.70 10.60 -16.95
N ILE A 367 18.40 11.34 -16.10
CA ILE A 367 18.00 11.58 -14.71
C ILE A 367 16.93 12.67 -14.65
N GLN A 368 15.76 12.32 -14.14
CA GLN A 368 14.71 13.26 -13.77
C GLN A 368 14.96 13.77 -12.36
N LYS A 369 14.67 15.05 -12.12
CA LYS A 369 14.76 15.68 -10.81
C LYS A 369 13.62 16.67 -10.67
N GLY A 370 13.09 16.80 -9.47
CA GLY A 370 12.05 17.78 -9.17
C GLY A 370 11.72 17.81 -7.69
N GLU A 371 10.75 18.64 -7.34
CA GLU A 371 10.22 18.73 -5.98
C GLU A 371 8.73 18.42 -6.00
N GLU A 372 8.31 17.51 -5.13
CA GLU A 372 6.92 17.11 -4.92
C GLU A 372 6.74 16.82 -3.43
N PHE A 373 5.57 17.15 -2.86
CA PHE A 373 5.27 16.86 -1.44
C PHE A 373 6.29 17.45 -0.44
N GLY A 374 6.93 18.58 -0.78
CA GLY A 374 8.00 19.16 0.04
C GLY A 374 9.29 18.33 0.09
N LYS A 375 9.41 17.31 -0.76
CA LYS A 375 10.58 16.46 -0.89
C LYS A 375 11.26 16.72 -2.23
N GLN A 376 12.58 16.58 -2.26
CA GLN A 376 13.33 16.50 -3.51
C GLN A 376 13.23 15.06 -4.03
N TYR A 377 13.00 14.86 -5.32
CA TYR A 377 13.13 13.55 -5.94
C TYR A 377 14.22 13.50 -7.00
N PHE A 378 14.82 12.31 -7.14
CA PHE A 378 15.69 11.93 -8.25
C PHE A 378 15.15 10.64 -8.86
N GLY A 379 15.02 10.57 -10.18
CA GLY A 379 14.43 9.42 -10.85
C GLY A 379 15.15 9.00 -12.11
N ALA A 380 15.25 7.69 -12.35
CA ALA A 380 15.83 7.11 -13.55
C ALA A 380 15.25 5.72 -13.82
N ILE A 381 15.35 5.28 -15.08
CA ILE A 381 14.99 3.90 -15.43
C ILE A 381 16.04 2.93 -14.87
N VAL A 382 15.59 1.84 -14.27
CA VAL A 382 16.38 0.68 -13.88
C VAL A 382 15.84 -0.52 -14.64
N ASN A 383 16.71 -1.19 -15.40
CA ASN A 383 16.40 -2.44 -16.08
C ASN A 383 17.12 -3.60 -15.37
N VAL A 384 16.41 -4.66 -15.01
CA VAL A 384 16.99 -5.85 -14.35
C VAL A 384 16.65 -7.06 -15.20
N PRO A 385 17.62 -7.63 -15.95
CA PRO A 385 17.42 -8.85 -16.71
C PRO A 385 16.98 -10.02 -15.83
N LEU A 386 16.39 -11.04 -16.44
CA LEU A 386 16.13 -12.32 -15.79
C LEU A 386 17.41 -12.92 -15.16
N ASP A 387 17.24 -13.69 -14.08
CA ASP A 387 18.31 -14.39 -13.36
C ASP A 387 19.54 -13.51 -13.08
N SER A 388 19.30 -12.26 -12.71
CA SER A 388 20.37 -11.28 -12.49
C SER A 388 20.12 -10.43 -11.25
N GLU A 389 21.20 -9.81 -10.79
CA GLU A 389 21.18 -8.85 -9.69
C GLU A 389 21.74 -7.52 -10.19
N LYS A 390 21.13 -6.42 -9.76
CA LYS A 390 21.57 -5.07 -10.07
C LYS A 390 21.40 -4.16 -8.88
N THR A 391 22.43 -3.38 -8.56
CA THR A 391 22.40 -2.37 -7.51
C THR A 391 22.47 -0.97 -8.11
N ALA A 392 21.37 -0.23 -8.04
CA ALA A 392 21.33 1.20 -8.36
C ALA A 392 21.94 1.99 -7.19
N VAL A 393 22.90 2.87 -7.47
CA VAL A 393 23.60 3.66 -6.44
C VAL A 393 23.31 5.13 -6.68
N TRP A 394 22.84 5.84 -5.67
CA TRP A 394 22.55 7.27 -5.70
C TRP A 394 23.40 7.98 -4.67
N LYS A 395 24.04 9.08 -5.08
CA LYS A 395 24.77 9.97 -4.18
C LYS A 395 24.17 11.35 -4.25
N TYR A 396 23.96 11.96 -3.10
CA TYR A 396 23.43 13.31 -2.98
C TYR A 396 23.89 13.95 -1.68
N TYR A 397 23.88 15.27 -1.63
CA TYR A 397 24.05 15.99 -0.39
C TYR A 397 22.71 16.16 0.31
N LEU A 398 22.72 16.05 1.64
CA LEU A 398 21.59 16.44 2.48
C LEU A 398 21.57 17.97 2.67
N PRO A 399 20.40 18.56 2.98
CA PRO A 399 20.31 19.97 3.30
C PRO A 399 20.93 20.26 4.68
N GLU A 400 21.42 21.48 4.87
CA GLU A 400 22.23 21.87 6.05
C GLU A 400 21.49 21.76 7.39
N ASN A 401 20.15 21.75 7.37
CA ASN A 401 19.32 21.58 8.56
C ASN A 401 19.31 20.13 9.09
N ILE A 402 19.78 19.15 8.31
CA ILE A 402 19.97 17.78 8.77
C ILE A 402 21.35 17.68 9.41
N THR A 403 21.37 17.38 10.72
CA THR A 403 22.58 17.42 11.54
C THR A 403 22.78 16.11 12.29
N ALA A 404 24.03 15.80 12.66
CA ALA A 404 24.39 14.56 13.35
C ALA A 404 23.87 14.51 14.80
N GLU A 405 23.71 15.67 15.44
CA GLU A 405 23.36 15.80 16.85
C GLU A 405 21.89 15.44 17.15
N ASP A 406 21.01 15.68 16.19
CA ASP A 406 19.55 15.44 16.27
C ASP A 406 19.07 14.77 14.98
N TYR A 407 19.84 13.76 14.57
CA TYR A 407 19.56 12.95 13.39
C TYR A 407 18.43 11.98 13.70
N ALA A 408 17.41 12.01 12.83
CA ALA A 408 16.41 10.97 12.74
C ALA A 408 16.13 10.72 11.27
N LEU A 409 15.91 9.46 10.90
CA LEU A 409 15.59 9.05 9.55
C LEU A 409 14.21 8.41 9.53
N GLU A 410 13.32 8.94 8.70
CA GLU A 410 12.11 8.24 8.31
C GLU A 410 12.37 7.49 6.99
N ILE A 411 12.11 6.19 7.01
CA ILE A 411 12.05 5.35 5.80
C ILE A 411 10.58 5.06 5.53
N GLN A 412 10.01 5.75 4.54
CA GLN A 412 8.61 5.58 4.17
C GLN A 412 8.46 4.44 3.15
N LYS A 413 7.54 3.51 3.43
CA LYS A 413 7.25 2.36 2.58
C LYS A 413 6.34 2.73 1.41
N GLN A 414 6.67 2.24 0.21
CA GLN A 414 5.76 2.25 -0.93
C GLN A 414 4.68 1.15 -0.80
N SER A 415 3.43 1.48 -1.13
CA SER A 415 2.36 0.47 -1.27
C SER A 415 2.70 -0.59 -2.32
N GLY A 416 2.25 -1.82 -2.10
CA GLY A 416 2.42 -2.95 -3.03
C GLY A 416 3.79 -3.64 -2.99
N ILE A 417 4.82 -3.01 -2.40
CA ILE A 417 6.11 -3.67 -2.13
C ILE A 417 5.99 -4.54 -0.87
N GLY A 418 6.49 -5.77 -0.93
CA GLY A 418 6.60 -6.65 0.24
C GLY A 418 7.75 -6.25 1.19
N ASN A 419 8.09 -7.13 2.13
CA ASN A 419 9.12 -6.84 3.11
C ASN A 419 10.49 -6.59 2.44
N MET A 420 11.16 -5.51 2.84
CA MET A 420 12.46 -5.12 2.30
C MET A 420 13.49 -5.04 3.42
N SER A 421 14.63 -5.73 3.27
CA SER A 421 15.74 -5.59 4.22
C SER A 421 16.46 -4.27 3.99
N VAL A 422 16.69 -3.52 5.07
CA VAL A 422 17.35 -2.22 5.03
C VAL A 422 18.47 -2.16 6.05
N LYS A 423 19.64 -1.71 5.59
CA LYS A 423 20.80 -1.40 6.42
C LYS A 423 21.07 0.09 6.39
N VAL A 424 21.33 0.67 7.56
CA VAL A 424 21.67 2.10 7.67
C VAL A 424 22.98 2.24 8.43
N GLU A 425 23.96 2.93 7.84
CA GLU A 425 25.22 3.33 8.48
C GLU A 425 25.30 4.86 8.54
N ILE A 426 25.47 5.42 9.73
CA ILE A 426 25.62 6.86 9.96
C ILE A 426 27.01 7.10 10.52
N ILE A 427 27.81 7.92 9.83
CA ILE A 427 29.13 8.36 10.27
C ILE A 427 28.97 9.76 10.88
N GLN A 428 29.27 9.89 12.18
CA GLN A 428 29.22 11.16 12.90
C GLN A 428 30.41 12.06 12.57
N LYS A 429 30.35 13.32 13.03
CA LYS A 429 31.43 14.32 12.84
C LYS A 429 32.79 13.88 13.38
N ASP A 430 32.82 13.08 14.43
CA ASP A 430 34.04 12.52 15.04
C ASP A 430 34.48 11.18 14.41
N GLY A 431 33.76 10.71 13.38
CA GLY A 431 34.01 9.45 12.69
C GLY A 431 33.38 8.21 13.35
N ILE A 432 32.66 8.36 14.48
CA ILE A 432 31.94 7.24 15.09
C ILE A 432 30.82 6.76 14.15
N LYS A 433 30.70 5.44 14.00
CA LYS A 433 29.68 4.81 13.17
C LYS A 433 28.52 4.28 14.02
N LYS A 434 27.29 4.57 13.61
CA LYS A 434 26.06 3.92 14.10
C LYS A 434 25.49 3.06 12.98
N ASN A 435 25.15 1.81 13.29
CA ASN A 435 24.60 0.86 12.33
C ASN A 435 23.22 0.39 12.79
N PHE A 436 22.29 0.29 11.84
CA PHE A 436 20.95 -0.24 12.04
C PHE A 436 20.66 -1.28 10.96
N ASP A 437 20.07 -2.40 11.36
CA ASP A 437 19.53 -3.41 10.46
C ASP A 437 18.04 -3.57 10.77
N THR A 438 17.19 -3.38 9.76
CA THR A 438 15.73 -3.51 9.91
C THR A 438 15.09 -4.17 8.68
N ILE A 439 13.83 -4.54 8.83
CA ILE A 439 12.95 -4.96 7.73
C ILE A 439 11.84 -3.93 7.66
N ILE A 440 11.69 -3.31 6.49
CA ILE A 440 10.61 -2.37 6.20
C ILE A 440 9.40 -3.18 5.71
N ASP A 441 8.45 -3.39 6.62
CA ASP A 441 7.09 -3.87 6.36
C ASP A 441 6.04 -2.75 6.55
N LYS A 442 6.41 -1.68 7.25
CA LYS A 442 5.69 -0.40 7.38
C LYS A 442 6.64 0.79 7.47
N ASP A 443 6.08 2.00 7.51
CA ASP A 443 6.84 3.24 7.72
C ASP A 443 7.66 3.14 9.01
N THR A 444 8.95 3.44 8.95
CA THR A 444 9.91 3.17 10.03
C THR A 444 10.75 4.39 10.33
N ILE A 445 10.85 4.75 11.62
CA ILE A 445 11.70 5.85 12.09
C ILE A 445 12.91 5.28 12.85
N LEU A 446 14.11 5.74 12.51
CA LEU A 446 15.37 5.41 13.16
C LEU A 446 15.95 6.67 13.86
N GLN A 447 16.45 6.52 15.09
CA GLN A 447 16.99 7.59 15.93
C GLN A 447 18.35 7.20 16.56
#